data_AF-A0A3N5I4W3-F1
#
_entry.id   AF-A0A3N5I4W3-F1
#
_cell.length_a   1.000
_cell.length_b   1.000
_cell.length_c   1.000
_cell.angle_alpha   90.00
_cell.angle_beta   90.00
_cell.angle_gamma   90.00
#
_symmetry.space_group_name_H-M   'P 1'
#
loop_
_entity.id
_entity.type
_entity.pdbx_description
1 polymer ?
#
loop_
_entity_poly.entity_id
_entity_poly.type
_entity_poly.pdbx_seq_one_letter_code
_entity_poly.pdbx_strand_id
1 'polypeptide(L)'
;ELDIPVRVYSSMSYATDRPYDLGHPRHLDQVAVDFPELTIIGGLGGWPWVNEMVAIVRRHPRLYMDTSAHRARYLGQPGSGWEMLMQFGNTLIQDKVLVGLSAGLVGQSYETLLGEYMALPLKDTVKEKWLYHNAARVFRIE
;
A
#
# COMPACT_ATOMS: atom_id res chain seq x y z
N GLU A 1 25.61 -1.80 -1.41
CA GLU A 1 24.29 -2.10 -0.83
C GLU A 1 23.79 -3.44 -1.39
N LEU A 2 22.88 -4.12 -0.70
CA LEU A 2 22.39 -5.46 -1.07
C LEU A 2 21.15 -5.45 -1.98
N ASP A 3 20.54 -4.27 -2.15
CA ASP A 3 19.41 -4.08 -3.05
C ASP A 3 18.17 -4.95 -2.72
N ILE A 4 17.98 -5.18 -1.43
CA ILE A 4 16.88 -5.96 -0.87
C ILE A 4 15.76 -4.98 -0.48
N PRO A 5 14.56 -5.07 -1.07
CA PRO A 5 13.41 -4.28 -0.64
C PRO A 5 13.03 -4.60 0.81
N VAL A 6 12.69 -3.57 1.59
CA VAL A 6 12.23 -3.74 2.97
C VAL A 6 10.76 -3.36 3.06
N ARG A 7 9.96 -4.28 3.58
CA ARG A 7 8.58 -4.01 3.95
C ARG A 7 8.48 -3.66 5.42
N VAL A 8 7.85 -2.52 5.72
CA VAL A 8 7.69 -2.02 7.09
C VAL A 8 6.20 -1.94 7.42
N TYR A 9 5.81 -2.40 8.61
CA TYR A 9 4.45 -2.21 9.09
C TYR A 9 4.19 -0.71 9.31
N SER A 10 3.17 -0.15 8.68
CA SER A 10 2.97 1.30 8.66
C SER A 10 1.51 1.70 8.76
N SER A 11 0.80 1.12 9.73
CA SER A 11 -0.59 1.42 10.06
C SER A 11 -0.79 1.47 11.58
N MET A 12 -2.01 1.76 12.03
CA MET A 12 -2.35 1.73 13.45
C MET A 12 -2.12 0.35 14.05
N SER A 13 -1.53 0.30 15.24
CA SER A 13 -1.47 -0.93 16.04
C SER A 13 -2.86 -1.27 16.55
N TYR A 14 -3.29 -2.52 16.32
CA TYR A 14 -4.51 -3.08 16.91
C TYR A 14 -4.29 -3.62 18.33
N ALA A 15 -3.03 -3.73 18.77
CA ALA A 15 -2.73 -4.13 20.15
C ALA A 15 -3.17 -3.02 21.12
N THR A 16 -3.86 -3.42 22.19
CA THR A 16 -4.43 -2.50 23.19
C THR A 16 -3.50 -2.23 24.37
N ASP A 17 -2.28 -2.79 24.35
CA ASP A 17 -1.25 -2.71 25.39
C ASP A 17 -0.18 -1.65 25.10
N ARG A 18 -0.26 -0.95 23.96
CA ARG A 18 0.72 0.04 23.50
C ARG A 18 0.03 1.16 22.70
N PRO A 19 0.69 2.31 22.50
CA PRO A 19 0.15 3.38 21.67
C PRO A 19 -0.22 2.90 20.27
N TYR A 20 -1.33 3.41 19.74
CA TYR A 20 -1.85 2.99 18.44
C TYR A 20 -0.98 3.50 17.27
N ASP A 21 -0.15 4.53 17.47
CA ASP A 21 0.58 5.27 16.44
C ASP A 21 2.03 4.83 16.23
N LEU A 22 2.46 3.72 16.83
CA LEU A 22 3.83 3.21 16.64
C LEU A 22 4.16 2.89 15.17
N GLY A 23 3.16 2.55 14.37
CA GLY A 23 3.28 2.31 12.92
C GLY A 23 2.95 3.52 12.06
N HIS A 24 2.93 4.74 12.62
CA HIS A 24 2.51 5.91 11.85
C HIS A 24 3.41 6.16 10.61
N PRO A 25 2.84 6.39 9.40
CA PRO A 25 3.61 6.52 8.16
C PRO A 25 4.71 7.59 8.18
N ARG A 26 4.55 8.66 8.96
CA ARG A 26 5.59 9.68 9.22
C ARG A 26 6.98 9.11 9.53
N HIS A 27 7.06 7.93 10.16
CA HIS A 27 8.33 7.31 10.49
C HIS A 27 9.08 6.82 9.25
N LEU A 28 8.37 6.47 8.16
CA LEU A 28 8.98 6.13 6.88
C LEU A 28 9.61 7.34 6.19
N ASP A 29 9.09 8.55 6.42
CA ASP A 29 9.60 9.77 5.79
C ASP A 29 11.07 10.00 6.15
N GLN A 30 11.40 9.88 7.44
CA GLN A 30 12.77 10.02 7.92
C GLN A 30 13.68 8.92 7.34
N VAL A 31 13.24 7.66 7.35
CA VAL A 31 14.02 6.54 6.78
C VAL A 31 14.28 6.76 5.29
N ALA A 32 13.30 7.24 4.53
CA ALA A 32 13.47 7.52 3.10
C ALA A 32 14.42 8.69 2.83
N VAL A 33 14.51 9.67 3.74
CA VAL A 33 15.50 10.76 3.67
C VAL A 33 16.91 10.23 3.97
N ASP A 34 17.05 9.41 5.00
CA ASP A 34 18.36 8.89 5.44
C ASP A 34 18.92 7.84 4.47
N PHE A 35 18.04 7.08 3.82
CA PHE A 35 18.39 6.00 2.89
C PHE A 35 17.67 6.17 1.54
N PRO A 36 18.03 7.19 0.74
CA PRO A 36 17.32 7.52 -0.50
C PRO A 36 17.38 6.42 -1.57
N GLU A 37 18.39 5.55 -1.48
CA GLU A 37 18.57 4.42 -2.39
C GLU A 37 17.83 3.15 -1.91
N LEU A 38 17.34 3.10 -0.67
CA LEU A 38 16.61 1.94 -0.16
C LEU A 38 15.21 1.87 -0.77
N THR A 39 14.83 0.69 -1.26
CA THR A 39 13.44 0.41 -1.65
C THR A 39 12.61 0.03 -0.43
N ILE A 40 11.60 0.84 -0.12
CA ILE A 40 10.75 0.70 1.06
C ILE A 40 9.31 0.44 0.62
N ILE A 41 8.63 -0.52 1.26
CA ILE A 41 7.20 -0.78 1.08
C ILE A 41 6.50 -0.52 2.42
N GLY A 42 5.73 0.57 2.47
CA GLY A 42 4.85 0.89 3.58
C GLY A 42 3.62 -0.03 3.59
N GLY A 43 3.52 -0.87 4.61
CA GLY A 43 2.46 -1.87 4.69
C GLY A 43 1.11 -1.31 5.11
N LEU A 44 0.04 -2.02 4.71
CA LEU A 44 -1.32 -1.82 5.20
C LEU A 44 -1.92 -0.44 4.85
N GLY A 45 -1.40 0.18 3.79
CA GLY A 45 -1.95 1.37 3.16
C GLY A 45 -1.92 2.64 4.01
N GLY A 46 -1.24 2.63 5.16
CA GLY A 46 -1.21 3.78 6.06
C GLY A 46 -2.37 3.87 7.05
N TRP A 47 -3.32 2.93 7.05
CA TRP A 47 -4.58 3.08 7.79
C TRP A 47 -4.38 3.43 9.28
N PRO A 48 -5.06 4.46 9.84
CA PRO A 48 -6.04 5.35 9.20
C PRO A 48 -5.44 6.59 8.51
N TRP A 49 -4.12 6.79 8.59
CA TRP A 49 -3.38 7.91 7.98
C TRP A 49 -3.09 7.70 6.48
N VAL A 50 -4.10 7.23 5.72
CA VAL A 50 -3.96 6.92 4.29
C VAL A 50 -3.48 8.15 3.50
N ASN A 51 -4.01 9.33 3.83
CA ASN A 51 -3.64 10.58 3.16
C ASN A 51 -2.15 10.91 3.33
N GLU A 52 -1.61 10.66 4.52
CA GLU A 52 -0.20 10.90 4.82
C GLU A 52 0.70 9.89 4.11
N MET A 53 0.30 8.61 4.11
CA MET A 53 1.00 7.56 3.36
C MET A 53 1.06 7.90 1.87
N VAL A 54 -0.06 8.31 1.26
CA VAL A 54 -0.11 8.73 -0.15
C VAL A 54 0.82 9.92 -0.41
N ALA A 55 0.84 10.91 0.49
CA ALA A 55 1.71 12.07 0.35
C ALA A 55 3.20 11.71 0.35
N ILE A 56 3.64 10.85 1.28
CA ILE A 56 5.05 10.45 1.37
C ILE A 56 5.45 9.48 0.24
N VAL A 57 4.56 8.56 -0.17
CA VAL A 57 4.78 7.68 -1.34
C VAL A 57 4.93 8.51 -2.62
N ARG A 58 4.15 9.58 -2.75
CA ARG A 58 4.30 10.52 -3.88
C ARG A 58 5.62 11.28 -3.81
N ARG A 59 6.06 11.69 -2.61
CA ARG A 59 7.28 12.46 -2.36
C ARG A 59 8.55 11.66 -2.68
N HIS A 60 8.65 10.42 -2.22
CA HIS A 60 9.89 9.64 -2.23
C HIS A 60 9.95 8.63 -3.38
N PRO A 61 10.93 8.71 -4.30
CA PRO A 61 10.99 7.85 -5.49
C PRO A 61 10.92 6.35 -5.20
N ARG A 62 11.64 5.90 -4.16
CA ARG A 62 11.77 4.49 -3.77
C ARG A 62 10.87 4.06 -2.60
N LEU A 63 9.89 4.88 -2.24
CA LEU A 63 8.84 4.52 -1.29
C LEU A 63 7.58 4.07 -2.02
N TYR A 64 7.15 2.86 -1.73
CA TYR A 64 5.97 2.17 -2.23
C TYR A 64 5.00 1.91 -1.07
N MET A 65 3.78 1.48 -1.38
CA MET A 65 2.83 1.02 -0.37
C MET A 65 2.11 -0.25 -0.81
N ASP A 66 1.63 -1.05 0.15
CA ASP A 66 0.71 -2.15 -0.13
C ASP A 66 -0.64 -1.99 0.58
N THR A 67 -1.65 -2.65 0.05
CA THR A 67 -3.04 -2.66 0.58
C THR A 67 -3.36 -3.89 1.41
N SER A 68 -2.33 -4.61 1.90
CA SER A 68 -2.53 -5.82 2.70
C SER A 68 -3.38 -5.57 3.95
N ALA A 69 -3.95 -6.65 4.47
CA ALA A 69 -4.89 -6.68 5.60
C ALA A 69 -6.20 -5.91 5.38
N HIS A 70 -6.42 -5.33 4.20
CA HIS A 70 -7.64 -4.63 3.84
C HIS A 70 -8.33 -5.29 2.66
N ARG A 71 -9.66 -5.36 2.72
CA ARG A 71 -10.50 -5.83 1.62
C ARG A 71 -10.68 -4.70 0.60
N ALA A 72 -10.42 -4.98 -0.68
CA ALA A 72 -10.51 -4.01 -1.76
C ALA A 72 -11.90 -3.35 -1.86
N ARG A 73 -12.99 -4.07 -1.52
CA ARG A 73 -14.32 -3.47 -1.53
C ARG A 73 -14.42 -2.19 -0.71
N TYR A 74 -13.65 -2.06 0.38
CA TYR A 74 -13.67 -0.89 1.27
C TYR A 74 -12.89 0.28 0.69
N LEU A 75 -11.81 0.02 -0.06
CA LEU A 75 -11.01 1.08 -0.68
C LEU A 75 -11.87 1.94 -1.63
N GLY A 76 -12.80 1.30 -2.34
CA GLY A 76 -13.74 1.97 -3.24
C GLY A 76 -15.01 2.52 -2.59
N GLN A 77 -15.24 2.30 -1.29
CA GLN A 77 -16.44 2.83 -0.62
C GLN A 77 -16.26 4.32 -0.29
N PRO A 78 -17.23 5.19 -0.65
CA PRO A 78 -17.24 6.57 -0.20
C PRO A 78 -17.32 6.68 1.33
N GLY A 79 -16.54 7.59 1.91
CA GLY A 79 -16.47 7.81 3.36
C GLY A 79 -15.60 6.80 4.10
N SER A 80 -14.86 5.95 3.39
CA SER A 80 -14.02 4.91 3.98
C SER A 80 -12.66 5.42 4.43
N GLY A 81 -12.25 6.63 4.02
CA GLY A 81 -10.92 7.19 4.30
C GLY A 81 -9.85 6.81 3.27
N TRP A 82 -10.22 6.08 2.21
CA TRP A 82 -9.31 5.64 1.14
C TRP A 82 -9.34 6.53 -0.11
N GLU A 83 -10.10 7.62 -0.09
CA GLU A 83 -10.39 8.46 -1.27
C GLU A 83 -9.11 9.01 -1.90
N MET A 84 -8.13 9.42 -1.07
CA MET A 84 -6.85 9.92 -1.59
C MET A 84 -6.04 8.81 -2.27
N LEU A 85 -6.05 7.58 -1.74
CA LEU A 85 -5.44 6.45 -2.42
C LEU A 85 -6.14 6.15 -3.74
N MET A 86 -7.47 6.14 -3.76
CA MET A 86 -8.23 5.87 -4.99
C MET A 86 -7.97 6.91 -6.06
N GLN A 87 -7.90 8.20 -5.69
CA GLN A 87 -7.64 9.28 -6.64
C GLN A 87 -6.19 9.29 -7.16
N PHE A 88 -5.21 9.32 -6.25
CA PHE A 88 -3.80 9.43 -6.63
C PHE A 88 -3.23 8.11 -7.12
N GLY A 89 -3.69 6.99 -6.57
CA GLY A 89 -3.32 5.66 -7.01
C GLY A 89 -3.85 5.31 -8.41
N ASN A 90 -4.93 5.94 -8.86
CA ASN A 90 -5.40 5.84 -10.25
C ASN A 90 -4.69 6.82 -11.22
N THR A 91 -3.74 7.61 -10.70
CA THR A 91 -3.06 8.67 -11.45
C THR A 91 -1.57 8.76 -11.10
N LEU A 92 -1.20 9.60 -10.13
CA LEU A 92 0.17 10.04 -9.85
C LEU A 92 1.05 8.99 -9.16
N ILE A 93 0.47 8.03 -8.44
CA ILE A 93 1.21 6.97 -7.73
C ILE A 93 0.84 5.57 -8.21
N GLN A 94 0.22 5.45 -9.39
CA GLN A 94 -0.22 4.17 -9.96
C GLN A 94 0.89 3.11 -10.07
N ASP A 95 2.15 3.54 -10.20
CA ASP A 95 3.33 2.68 -10.30
C ASP A 95 3.95 2.33 -8.92
N LYS A 96 3.29 2.73 -7.82
CA LYS A 96 3.80 2.62 -6.46
C LYS A 96 2.90 1.88 -5.47
N VAL A 97 1.77 1.35 -5.94
CA VAL A 97 0.83 0.59 -5.11
C VAL A 97 0.95 -0.90 -5.45
N LEU A 98 1.14 -1.73 -4.42
CA LEU A 98 1.20 -3.18 -4.52
C LEU A 98 -0.03 -3.80 -3.85
N VAL A 99 -0.49 -4.94 -4.35
CA VAL A 99 -1.61 -5.66 -3.75
C VAL A 99 -1.13 -6.78 -2.82
N GLY A 100 -1.54 -6.71 -1.56
CA GLY A 100 -1.50 -7.83 -0.64
C GLY A 100 -2.91 -8.34 -0.38
N LEU A 101 -3.19 -9.60 -0.73
CA LEU A 101 -4.56 -10.14 -0.60
C LEU A 101 -4.91 -10.56 0.83
N SER A 102 -3.91 -10.92 1.64
CA SER A 102 -4.09 -11.32 3.04
C SER A 102 -5.20 -12.35 3.27
N ALA A 103 -5.36 -13.29 2.33
CA ALA A 103 -6.51 -14.21 2.25
C ALA A 103 -6.82 -14.96 3.56
N GLY A 104 -5.79 -15.48 4.23
CA GLY A 104 -5.94 -16.15 5.53
C GLY A 104 -6.38 -15.23 6.66
N LEU A 105 -5.91 -13.98 6.66
CA LEU A 105 -6.26 -12.98 7.68
C LEU A 105 -7.70 -12.49 7.52
N VAL A 106 -8.13 -12.24 6.28
CA VAL A 106 -9.48 -11.72 5.99
C VAL A 106 -10.52 -12.82 5.77
N GLY A 107 -10.10 -14.10 5.85
CA GLY A 107 -10.98 -15.28 5.86
C GLY A 107 -11.69 -15.54 4.54
N GLN A 108 -11.06 -15.27 3.39
CA GLN A 108 -11.74 -15.21 2.10
C GLN A 108 -10.90 -15.82 0.96
N SER A 109 -11.56 -16.29 -0.10
CA SER A 109 -10.87 -16.90 -1.24
C SER A 109 -10.11 -15.87 -2.09
N TYR A 110 -9.03 -16.32 -2.73
CA TYR A 110 -8.29 -15.48 -3.69
C TYR A 110 -9.19 -14.98 -4.82
N GLU A 111 -10.09 -15.81 -5.35
CA GLU A 111 -11.05 -15.43 -6.39
C GLU A 111 -11.93 -14.26 -5.94
N THR A 112 -12.49 -14.32 -4.72
CA THR A 112 -13.30 -13.23 -4.17
C THR A 112 -12.48 -11.95 -4.04
N LEU A 113 -11.26 -12.06 -3.51
CA LEU A 113 -10.39 -10.91 -3.28
C LEU A 113 -9.96 -10.25 -4.59
N LEU A 114 -9.60 -11.04 -5.60
CA LEU A 114 -9.30 -10.55 -6.94
C LEU A 114 -10.53 -9.88 -7.57
N GLY A 115 -11.71 -10.49 -7.43
CA GLY A 115 -12.98 -9.90 -7.89
C GLY A 115 -13.25 -8.51 -7.28
N GLU A 116 -12.93 -8.30 -6.00
CA GLU A 116 -13.05 -6.99 -5.37
C GLU A 116 -12.10 -5.95 -5.98
N TYR A 117 -10.83 -6.31 -6.25
CA TYR A 117 -9.90 -5.40 -6.94
C TYR A 117 -10.36 -5.08 -8.35
N MET A 118 -10.90 -6.07 -9.07
CA MET A 118 -11.42 -5.86 -10.42
C MET A 118 -12.65 -4.95 -10.44
N ALA A 119 -13.45 -4.97 -9.38
CA ALA A 119 -14.63 -4.12 -9.20
C ALA A 119 -14.31 -2.68 -8.78
N LEU A 120 -13.06 -2.37 -8.39
CA LEU A 120 -12.67 -1.01 -8.05
C LEU A 120 -12.82 -0.06 -9.26
N PRO A 121 -13.20 1.22 -9.05
CA PRO A 121 -13.31 2.22 -10.10
C PRO A 121 -11.92 2.76 -10.53
N LEU A 122 -11.00 1.86 -10.84
CA LEU A 122 -9.66 2.13 -11.37
C LEU A 122 -9.64 1.88 -12.88
N LYS A 123 -8.73 2.55 -13.59
CA LYS A 123 -8.42 2.22 -14.99
C LYS A 123 -7.89 0.80 -15.07
N ASP A 124 -8.18 0.08 -16.15
CA ASP A 124 -7.72 -1.31 -16.30
C ASP A 124 -6.19 -1.42 -16.28
N THR A 125 -5.50 -0.47 -16.92
CA THR A 125 -4.02 -0.37 -16.88
C THR A 125 -3.47 -0.16 -15.46
N VAL A 126 -4.24 0.48 -14.57
CA VAL A 126 -3.86 0.66 -13.16
C VAL A 126 -4.09 -0.63 -12.38
N LYS A 127 -5.18 -1.36 -12.65
CA LYS A 127 -5.44 -2.67 -12.03
C LYS A 127 -4.32 -3.66 -12.35
N GLU A 128 -3.87 -3.73 -13.60
CA GLU A 128 -2.73 -4.57 -14.01
C GLU A 128 -1.45 -4.22 -13.25
N LYS A 129 -1.16 -2.91 -13.10
CA LYS A 129 0.00 -2.44 -12.34
C LYS A 129 -0.07 -2.86 -10.88
N TRP A 130 -1.20 -2.62 -10.23
CA TRP A 130 -1.40 -2.92 -8.81
C TRP A 130 -1.35 -4.43 -8.52
N LEU A 131 -2.00 -5.23 -9.37
CA LEU A 131 -2.11 -6.68 -9.18
C LEU A 131 -0.83 -7.43 -9.58
N TYR A 132 0.03 -6.85 -10.43
CA TYR A 132 1.20 -7.57 -10.93
C TYR A 132 2.43 -6.68 -11.18
N HIS A 133 2.39 -5.77 -12.16
CA HIS A 133 3.62 -5.16 -12.69
C HIS A 133 4.43 -4.38 -11.66
N ASN A 134 3.78 -3.73 -10.69
CA ASN A 134 4.50 -3.00 -9.64
C ASN A 134 5.29 -3.95 -8.73
N ALA A 135 4.68 -5.07 -8.33
CA ALA A 135 5.35 -6.08 -7.51
C ALA A 135 6.46 -6.77 -8.30
N ALA A 136 6.22 -7.08 -9.59
CA ALA A 136 7.22 -7.69 -10.46
C ALA A 136 8.50 -6.84 -10.55
N ARG A 137 8.33 -5.53 -10.78
CA ARG A 137 9.44 -4.56 -10.82
C ARG A 137 10.14 -4.39 -9.47
N VAL A 138 9.38 -4.25 -8.37
CA VAL A 138 9.95 -4.03 -7.03
C VAL A 138 10.74 -5.24 -6.55
N PHE A 139 10.25 -6.46 -6.80
CA PHE A 139 10.91 -7.70 -6.39
C PHE A 139 11.83 -8.30 -7.43
N ARG A 140 11.90 -7.72 -8.64
CA ARG A 140 12.80 -8.14 -9.73
C ARG A 140 12.59 -9.59 -10.14
N ILE A 141 11.33 -9.92 -10.36
CA ILE A 141 10.88 -11.26 -10.78
C ILE A 141 10.38 -11.27 -12.24
N GLU A 142 10.77 -10.23 -12.99
CA GLU A 142 10.63 -10.10 -14.45
C GLU A 142 12.01 -10.03 -15.11
#